data_AF-A0A8C4RNF1-F1
#
_entry.id   AF-A0A8C4RNF1-F1
#
_cell.length_a   1.000
_cell.length_b   1.000
_cell.length_c   1.000
_cell.angle_alpha   90.00
_cell.angle_beta   90.00
_cell.angle_gamma   90.00
#
_symmetry.space_group_name_H-M   'P 1'
#
loop_
_entity.id
_entity.type
_entity.pdbx_description
1 polymer ?
#
loop_
_entity_poly.entity_id
_entity_poly.type
_entity_poly.pdbx_seq_one_letter_code
_entity_poly.pdbx_strand_id
1 'polypeptide(L)'
;GCDVLAAAVLGFIHRDFSMETGDATFLLQRWGLNTYLYGPKDDLKHRMLWREMYLEEEAVHLKALIQAAHACGLQFIYALSPGQDIIFSNSYDVVLLKRKLRQVAGLGCKAFAILFDDIDHTLCQVDKDVFSSFAHAQVSVANEIFQYLEEPCTFLFCPTEYCNSLCYPCLAKSAYLKTIGEELLPGIGVIWTGTKVISKELTEESIKEVQEVLQRRPLIWDNLHANDYDSKIVFLGPFKGRPIGLGPHLQGLLLNPNCEFEANFIPIHTLGSWFRSIHRMRKHSASASKEESGAYCPEEALSRALQDWTEEIGKSVLPGAPDVISNETATVWKPCEIGEDREQETQVLTQLDSASQELEASHETPGLTDLRLLVGLFYLPYEHGDKAQHLLKEFQWLKANSSCISIAVKKGDPQKVDEWRSRALHFKQECDNLLHLHSRIIKSTNRAFLYDLYPYVWDVRNTTLLAKAFVLWLGEFSLLSSFHQLLGRFMLYLPLMKLFHLFQLQKATYPDSLLYHFPSLVHVEVLPDVLDSSVARCLATCLLLALKVNGSQGVFCEMLPTDQLHLEFFTKLGFLEIFRSDAVHHEDIVLGRLL
;
A
#
# COMPACT_ATOMS: atom_id res chain seq x y z
N GLY A 1 -6.38 -28.12 26.75
CA GLY A 1 -6.50 -28.08 25.28
C GLY A 1 -6.20 -26.67 24.86
N CYS A 2 -5.26 -26.44 23.95
CA CYS A 2 -4.98 -25.08 23.48
C CYS A 2 -6.15 -24.61 22.62
N ASP A 3 -6.73 -23.48 23.01
CA ASP A 3 -7.67 -22.74 22.17
C ASP A 3 -7.01 -22.37 20.83
N VAL A 4 -7.83 -22.17 19.79
CA VAL A 4 -7.30 -21.71 18.51
C VAL A 4 -6.72 -20.31 18.69
N LEU A 5 -5.45 -20.16 18.34
CA LEU A 5 -4.80 -18.85 18.33
C LEU A 5 -5.44 -18.02 17.22
N ALA A 6 -5.85 -16.79 17.50
CA ALA A 6 -6.19 -15.83 16.47
C ALA A 6 -5.70 -14.45 16.81
N ALA A 7 -5.02 -13.84 15.83
CA ALA A 7 -4.40 -12.55 16.02
C ALA A 7 -4.05 -11.87 14.70
N ALA A 8 -3.61 -10.62 14.82
CA ALA A 8 -2.74 -10.01 13.83
C ALA A 8 -1.28 -10.09 14.31
N VAL A 9 -0.37 -10.48 13.43
CA VAL A 9 1.06 -10.18 13.52
C VAL A 9 1.25 -8.74 13.09
N LEU A 10 1.80 -7.88 13.94
CA LEU A 10 2.20 -6.52 13.54
C LEU A 10 3.72 -6.53 13.34
N GLY A 11 4.12 -7.05 12.18
CA GLY A 11 5.50 -7.16 11.71
C GLY A 11 6.02 -5.93 10.98
N PHE A 12 5.32 -4.80 11.07
CA PHE A 12 5.71 -3.55 10.42
C PHE A 12 5.22 -2.40 11.29
N ILE A 13 6.14 -1.82 12.05
CA ILE A 13 5.91 -0.57 12.76
C ILE A 13 7.05 0.35 12.30
N HIS A 14 6.74 1.21 11.33
CA HIS A 14 7.66 2.19 10.76
C HIS A 14 7.83 3.44 11.65
N ARG A 15 7.14 3.53 12.80
CA ARG A 15 7.15 4.70 13.69
C ARG A 15 7.18 4.36 15.18
N ASP A 16 7.61 5.31 15.99
CA ASP A 16 8.04 5.15 17.39
C ASP A 16 7.24 4.14 18.24
N PHE A 17 7.99 3.17 18.79
CA PHE A 17 7.58 1.98 19.56
C PHE A 17 6.57 2.16 20.73
N SER A 18 6.21 3.38 21.14
CA SER A 18 5.50 3.58 22.43
C SER A 18 4.00 3.85 22.33
N MET A 19 3.50 4.54 21.29
CA MET A 19 2.07 4.87 21.19
C MET A 19 1.29 3.86 20.35
N GLU A 20 1.78 3.51 19.15
CA GLU A 20 1.08 2.61 18.21
C GLU A 20 0.89 1.19 18.78
N THR A 21 1.76 0.75 19.69
CA THR A 21 1.68 -0.61 20.23
C THR A 21 0.64 -0.78 21.34
N GLY A 22 0.37 0.27 22.12
CA GLY A 22 -0.77 0.30 23.04
C GLY A 22 -2.09 0.23 22.27
N ASP A 23 -2.18 1.00 21.18
CA ASP A 23 -3.36 1.04 20.32
C ASP A 23 -3.59 -0.30 19.61
N ALA A 24 -2.52 -0.94 19.12
CA ALA A 24 -2.57 -2.27 18.53
C ALA A 24 -3.14 -3.34 19.48
N THR A 25 -2.57 -3.44 20.69
CA THR A 25 -2.99 -4.46 21.67
C THR A 25 -4.43 -4.22 22.13
N PHE A 26 -4.83 -2.95 22.30
CA PHE A 26 -6.21 -2.58 22.59
C PHE A 26 -7.16 -2.93 21.43
N LEU A 27 -6.78 -2.65 20.18
CA LEU A 27 -7.59 -2.96 19.00
C LEU A 27 -7.84 -4.47 18.87
N LEU A 28 -6.80 -5.29 19.07
CA LEU A 28 -6.92 -6.74 19.07
C LEU A 28 -7.89 -7.24 20.16
N GLN A 29 -7.75 -6.74 21.39
CA GLN A 29 -8.65 -7.06 22.49
C GLN A 29 -10.10 -6.65 22.19
N ARG A 30 -10.32 -5.43 21.69
CA ARG A 30 -11.64 -4.89 21.34
C ARG A 30 -12.38 -5.79 20.37
N TRP A 31 -11.67 -6.40 19.43
CA TRP A 31 -12.25 -7.33 18.46
C TRP A 31 -12.17 -8.81 18.87
N GLY A 32 -11.82 -9.09 20.13
CA GLY A 32 -11.85 -10.43 20.71
C GLY A 32 -10.77 -11.37 20.17
N LEU A 33 -9.68 -10.82 19.65
CA LEU A 33 -8.47 -11.56 19.29
C LEU A 33 -7.61 -11.77 20.55
N ASN A 34 -6.68 -12.73 20.51
CA ASN A 34 -6.06 -13.26 21.74
C ASN A 34 -4.53 -13.39 21.69
N THR A 35 -3.90 -13.06 20.57
CA THR A 35 -2.45 -13.24 20.39
C THR A 35 -1.84 -11.96 19.78
N TYR A 36 -0.57 -11.73 20.02
CA TYR A 36 0.25 -10.74 19.33
C TYR A 36 1.62 -11.36 19.08
N LEU A 37 2.03 -11.45 17.82
CA LEU A 37 3.36 -11.93 17.45
C LEU A 37 4.25 -10.73 17.10
N TYR A 38 5.36 -10.60 17.82
CA TYR A 38 6.39 -9.62 17.57
C TYR A 38 7.44 -10.18 16.62
N GLY A 39 7.55 -9.60 15.43
CA GLY A 39 8.61 -9.91 14.47
C GLY A 39 8.78 -8.82 13.42
N PRO A 40 8.99 -7.55 13.83
CA PRO A 40 9.08 -6.45 12.88
C PRO A 40 10.36 -6.52 12.03
N LYS A 41 10.25 -6.26 10.72
CA LYS A 41 11.44 -6.26 9.82
C LYS A 41 12.43 -5.12 10.11
N ASP A 42 11.95 -4.02 10.69
CA ASP A 42 12.77 -2.85 11.04
C ASP A 42 13.57 -3.02 12.35
N ASP A 43 13.21 -3.98 13.20
CA ASP A 43 14.05 -4.34 14.35
C ASP A 43 15.25 -5.13 13.85
N LEU A 44 16.38 -4.43 13.68
CA LEU A 44 17.62 -5.06 13.27
C LEU A 44 17.98 -6.26 14.16
N LYS A 45 17.70 -6.22 15.46
CA LYS A 45 18.03 -7.30 16.41
C LYS A 45 17.02 -8.46 16.39
N HIS A 46 15.96 -8.37 15.61
CA HIS A 46 15.07 -9.48 15.29
C HIS A 46 15.65 -10.38 14.17
N ARG A 47 16.36 -9.81 13.18
CA ARG A 47 16.88 -10.54 12.01
C ARG A 47 18.36 -10.28 11.72
N MET A 48 18.72 -9.08 11.28
CA MET A 48 20.07 -8.74 10.80
C MET A 48 21.17 -8.86 11.86
N LEU A 49 20.85 -8.50 13.10
CA LEU A 49 21.73 -8.46 14.26
C LEU A 49 21.19 -9.38 15.36
N TRP A 50 20.63 -10.54 15.00
CA TRP A 50 19.95 -11.45 15.94
C TRP A 50 20.84 -11.92 17.11
N ARG A 51 22.17 -11.92 16.91
CA ARG A 51 23.18 -12.23 17.94
C ARG A 51 23.28 -11.15 19.02
N GLU A 52 22.91 -9.91 18.70
CA GLU A 52 23.03 -8.78 19.60
C GLU A 52 21.90 -8.75 20.62
N MET A 53 22.27 -8.56 21.89
CA MET A 53 21.32 -8.40 22.98
C MET A 53 20.61 -7.05 22.87
N TYR A 54 19.39 -6.98 23.38
CA TYR A 54 18.75 -5.67 23.58
C TYR A 54 19.54 -4.88 24.65
N LEU A 55 19.79 -3.60 24.38
CA LEU A 55 20.32 -2.65 25.36
C LEU A 55 19.26 -2.38 26.42
N GLU A 56 19.64 -1.78 27.54
CA GLU A 56 18.72 -1.50 28.65
C GLU A 56 17.52 -0.64 28.20
N GLU A 57 17.78 0.40 27.41
CA GLU A 57 16.74 1.28 26.85
C GLU A 57 15.75 0.53 25.94
N GLU A 58 16.27 -0.30 25.02
CA GLU A 58 15.44 -1.13 24.13
C GLU A 58 14.64 -2.19 24.92
N ALA A 59 15.26 -2.80 25.93
CA ALA A 59 14.65 -3.81 26.77
C ALA A 59 13.50 -3.23 27.63
N VAL A 60 13.60 -1.95 28.03
CA VAL A 60 12.50 -1.22 28.70
C VAL A 60 11.29 -1.13 27.77
N HIS A 61 11.49 -0.76 26.50
CA HIS A 61 10.39 -0.69 25.53
C HIS A 61 9.76 -2.05 25.27
N LEU A 62 10.59 -3.08 25.01
CA LEU A 62 10.08 -4.43 24.76
C LEU A 62 9.33 -5.00 25.98
N LYS A 63 9.79 -4.70 27.20
CA LYS A 63 9.10 -5.07 28.44
C LYS A 63 7.76 -4.36 28.58
N ALA A 64 7.69 -3.06 28.30
CA ALA A 64 6.44 -2.30 28.34
C ALA A 64 5.41 -2.88 27.35
N LEU A 65 5.86 -3.24 26.15
CA LEU A 65 5.04 -3.89 25.14
C LEU A 65 4.51 -5.26 25.62
N ILE A 66 5.38 -6.14 26.15
CA ILE A 66 4.97 -7.43 26.72
C ILE A 66 3.91 -7.22 27.81
N GLN A 67 4.09 -6.22 28.68
CA GLN A 67 3.15 -5.89 29.74
C GLN A 67 1.81 -5.37 29.20
N ALA A 68 1.82 -4.52 28.18
CA ALA A 68 0.61 -4.02 27.53
C ALA A 68 -0.20 -5.15 26.89
N ALA A 69 0.46 -6.06 26.16
CA ALA A 69 -0.18 -7.24 25.59
C ALA A 69 -0.85 -8.10 26.68
N HIS A 70 -0.14 -8.39 27.78
CA HIS A 70 -0.71 -9.14 28.89
C HIS A 70 -1.87 -8.42 29.59
N ALA A 71 -1.81 -7.09 29.75
CA ALA A 71 -2.89 -6.29 30.33
C ALA A 71 -4.16 -6.34 29.47
N CYS A 72 -4.01 -6.44 28.16
CA CYS A 72 -5.10 -6.67 27.21
C CYS A 72 -5.56 -8.13 27.11
N GLY A 73 -4.96 -9.05 27.89
CA GLY A 73 -5.27 -10.48 27.85
C GLY A 73 -4.74 -11.21 26.62
N LEU A 74 -3.78 -10.62 25.91
CA LEU A 74 -3.15 -11.21 24.73
C LEU A 74 -1.95 -12.07 25.11
N GLN A 75 -1.77 -13.17 24.40
CA GLN A 75 -0.51 -13.92 24.40
C GLN A 75 0.52 -13.18 23.55
N PHE A 76 1.64 -12.77 24.16
CA PHE A 76 2.76 -12.17 23.44
C PHE A 76 3.76 -13.24 22.99
N ILE A 77 3.98 -13.36 21.68
CA ILE A 77 4.94 -14.28 21.07
C ILE A 77 6.13 -13.48 20.54
N TYR A 78 7.33 -13.75 21.04
CA TYR A 78 8.56 -13.15 20.50
C TYR A 78 9.14 -14.02 19.38
N ALA A 79 9.19 -13.50 18.16
CA ALA A 79 9.85 -14.16 17.05
C ALA A 79 11.31 -13.70 16.91
N LEU A 80 12.16 -14.59 16.41
CA LEU A 80 13.56 -14.31 16.08
C LEU A 80 13.92 -15.02 14.77
N SER A 81 14.64 -14.33 13.88
CA SER A 81 14.93 -14.77 12.52
C SER A 81 16.44 -14.97 12.29
N PRO A 82 17.06 -16.03 12.82
CA PRO A 82 18.51 -16.21 12.73
C PRO A 82 18.99 -16.77 11.39
N GLY A 83 18.09 -17.20 10.50
CA GLY A 83 18.41 -18.03 9.34
C GLY A 83 19.36 -17.43 8.30
N GLN A 84 19.54 -16.11 8.27
CA GLN A 84 20.32 -15.44 7.23
C GLN A 84 21.82 -15.76 7.30
N ASP A 85 22.37 -15.90 8.52
CA ASP A 85 23.80 -16.07 8.71
C ASP A 85 24.17 -16.97 9.91
N ILE A 86 23.21 -17.73 10.46
CA ILE A 86 23.48 -18.75 11.47
C ILE A 86 24.34 -19.88 10.89
N ILE A 87 25.35 -20.30 11.65
CA ILE A 87 26.06 -21.56 11.42
C ILE A 87 25.49 -22.58 12.40
N PHE A 88 24.64 -23.49 11.91
CA PHE A 88 23.83 -24.38 12.75
C PHE A 88 24.67 -25.30 13.64
N SER A 89 25.82 -25.75 13.15
CA SER A 89 26.76 -26.63 13.85
C SER A 89 27.69 -25.90 14.83
N ASN A 90 27.73 -24.56 14.77
CA ASN A 90 28.58 -23.77 15.66
C ASN A 90 27.90 -23.57 17.01
N SER A 91 28.41 -24.25 18.04
CA SER A 91 27.92 -24.10 19.42
C SER A 91 27.85 -22.65 19.92
N TYR A 92 28.72 -21.76 19.43
CA TYR A 92 28.71 -20.35 19.82
C TYR A 92 27.44 -19.64 19.35
N ASP A 93 27.00 -19.87 18.11
CA ASP A 93 25.76 -19.29 17.57
C ASP A 93 24.54 -19.79 18.34
N VAL A 94 24.49 -21.08 18.66
CA VAL A 94 23.41 -21.66 19.46
C VAL A 94 23.40 -21.07 20.89
N VAL A 95 24.55 -20.82 21.50
CA VAL A 95 24.66 -20.15 22.81
C VAL A 95 24.16 -18.71 22.74
N LEU A 96 24.49 -17.96 21.68
CA LEU A 96 23.99 -16.59 21.50
C LEU A 96 22.48 -16.56 21.30
N LEU A 97 21.94 -17.52 20.53
CA LEU A 97 20.50 -17.70 20.32
C LEU A 97 19.78 -17.92 21.65
N LYS A 98 20.27 -18.86 22.46
CA LYS A 98 19.78 -19.13 23.82
C LYS A 98 19.82 -17.89 24.71
N ARG A 99 20.94 -17.16 24.69
CA ARG A 99 21.15 -15.95 25.50
C ARG A 99 20.15 -14.85 25.15
N LYS A 100 19.92 -14.59 23.85
CA LYS A 100 18.95 -13.61 23.35
C LYS A 100 17.52 -13.96 23.80
N LEU A 101 17.10 -15.20 23.58
CA LEU A 101 15.76 -15.65 23.96
C LEU A 101 15.57 -15.64 25.48
N ARG A 102 16.61 -15.99 26.26
CA ARG A 102 16.56 -15.93 27.73
C ARG A 102 16.46 -14.49 28.25
N GLN A 103 17.07 -13.51 27.58
CA GLN A 103 16.86 -12.10 27.91
C GLN A 103 15.40 -11.71 27.75
N VAL A 104 14.78 -12.03 26.61
CA VAL A 104 13.37 -11.69 26.36
C VAL A 104 12.43 -12.44 27.30
N ALA A 105 12.75 -13.70 27.65
CA ALA A 105 12.05 -14.43 28.70
C ALA A 105 12.13 -13.71 30.05
N GLY A 106 13.30 -13.16 30.41
CA GLY A 106 13.51 -12.35 31.60
C GLY A 106 12.73 -11.03 31.63
N LEU A 107 12.28 -10.53 30.46
CA LEU A 107 11.37 -9.38 30.36
C LEU A 107 9.89 -9.76 30.60
N GLY A 108 9.57 -11.06 30.69
CA GLY A 108 8.24 -11.58 30.98
C GLY A 108 7.57 -12.33 29.83
N CYS A 109 8.23 -12.46 28.68
CA CYS A 109 7.71 -13.23 27.55
C CYS A 109 7.75 -14.75 27.84
N LYS A 110 6.72 -15.48 27.40
CA LYS A 110 6.56 -16.93 27.64
C LYS A 110 6.29 -17.75 26.39
N ALA A 111 6.19 -17.11 25.22
CA ALA A 111 5.92 -17.76 23.95
C ALA A 111 6.90 -17.25 22.90
N PHE A 112 7.40 -18.13 22.06
CA PHE A 112 8.52 -17.83 21.17
C PHE A 112 8.29 -18.35 19.76
N ALA A 113 8.98 -17.79 18.78
CA ALA A 113 9.04 -18.32 17.44
C ALA A 113 10.46 -18.23 16.88
N ILE A 114 10.88 -19.23 16.11
CA ILE A 114 12.11 -19.20 15.30
C ILE A 114 11.71 -19.23 13.84
N LEU A 115 12.17 -18.25 13.07
CA LEU A 115 11.78 -18.07 11.68
C LEU A 115 12.96 -18.35 10.74
N PHE A 116 12.73 -19.22 9.76
CA PHE A 116 13.67 -19.57 8.69
C PHE A 116 13.10 -19.25 7.30
N ASP A 117 12.25 -18.23 7.21
CA ASP A 117 11.67 -17.70 5.97
C ASP A 117 12.67 -16.80 5.21
N ASP A 118 12.55 -16.79 3.89
CA ASP A 118 13.31 -15.90 2.98
C ASP A 118 14.85 -15.99 3.15
N ILE A 119 15.36 -17.23 3.17
CA ILE A 119 16.79 -17.54 3.24
C ILE A 119 17.24 -18.48 2.12
N ASP A 120 18.55 -18.53 1.87
CA ASP A 120 19.15 -19.52 0.96
C ASP A 120 18.91 -20.94 1.51
N HIS A 121 18.63 -21.89 0.62
CA HIS A 121 18.39 -23.30 0.96
C HIS A 121 19.69 -24.11 1.10
N THR A 122 20.84 -23.44 1.05
CA THR A 122 22.17 -24.06 1.01
C THR A 122 22.85 -23.96 2.37
N LEU A 123 23.23 -25.10 2.93
CA LEU A 123 24.13 -25.15 4.09
C LEU A 123 25.53 -24.63 3.74
N CYS A 124 26.15 -23.93 4.68
CA CYS A 124 27.58 -23.65 4.61
C CYS A 124 28.40 -24.95 4.74
N GLN A 125 29.68 -24.93 4.37
CA GLN A 125 30.48 -26.16 4.30
C GLN A 125 30.59 -26.87 5.65
N VAL A 126 30.78 -26.14 6.75
CA VAL A 126 30.89 -26.74 8.08
C VAL A 126 29.60 -27.41 8.53
N ASP A 127 28.44 -26.88 8.16
CA ASP A 127 27.16 -27.50 8.48
C ASP A 127 26.88 -28.75 7.64
N LYS A 128 27.37 -28.81 6.39
CA LYS A 128 27.26 -30.01 5.54
C LYS A 128 28.00 -31.21 6.11
N ASP A 129 29.07 -30.97 6.87
CA ASP A 129 29.86 -32.03 7.48
C ASP A 129 29.15 -32.64 8.72
N VAL A 130 28.14 -31.94 9.28
CA VAL A 130 27.42 -32.32 10.50
C VAL A 130 25.99 -32.77 10.21
N PHE A 131 25.28 -32.06 9.33
CA PHE A 131 23.86 -32.30 9.07
C PHE A 131 23.64 -32.92 7.68
N SER A 132 22.76 -33.91 7.63
CA SER A 132 22.36 -34.61 6.41
C SER A 132 21.53 -33.76 5.45
N SER A 133 20.81 -32.74 5.95
CA SER A 133 20.08 -31.78 5.12
C SER A 133 19.81 -30.46 5.85
N PHE A 134 19.36 -29.46 5.10
CA PHE A 134 18.96 -28.15 5.64
C PHE A 134 17.85 -28.26 6.70
N ALA A 135 16.88 -29.16 6.49
CA ALA A 135 15.81 -29.41 7.46
C ALA A 135 16.35 -29.96 8.79
N HIS A 136 17.28 -30.93 8.76
CA HIS A 136 17.85 -31.50 9.99
C HIS A 136 18.60 -30.44 10.80
N ALA A 137 19.33 -29.53 10.13
CA ALA A 137 20.03 -28.43 10.79
C ALA A 137 19.05 -27.49 11.53
N GLN A 138 17.97 -27.08 10.86
CA GLN A 138 16.95 -26.21 11.45
C GLN A 138 16.18 -26.90 12.57
N VAL A 139 15.77 -28.16 12.38
CA VAL A 139 15.05 -28.96 13.38
C VAL A 139 15.91 -29.18 14.62
N SER A 140 17.20 -29.48 14.45
CA SER A 140 18.16 -29.64 15.55
C SER A 140 18.19 -28.39 16.44
N VAL A 141 18.40 -27.21 15.84
CA VAL A 141 18.41 -25.94 16.57
C VAL A 141 17.05 -25.63 17.20
N ALA A 142 15.94 -25.79 16.47
CA ALA A 142 14.61 -25.51 16.99
C ALA A 142 14.26 -26.39 18.19
N ASN A 143 14.54 -27.69 18.12
CA ASN A 143 14.32 -28.64 19.21
C ASN A 143 15.19 -28.31 20.43
N GLU A 144 16.47 -28.01 20.23
CA GLU A 144 17.39 -27.65 21.31
C GLU A 144 16.96 -26.35 22.02
N ILE A 145 16.50 -25.35 21.27
CA ILE A 145 15.99 -24.10 21.84
C ILE A 145 14.66 -24.33 22.58
N PHE A 146 13.75 -25.10 22.00
CA PHE A 146 12.47 -25.43 22.63
C PHE A 146 12.66 -26.10 24.00
N GLN A 147 13.56 -27.08 24.09
CA GLN A 147 13.91 -27.76 25.34
C GLN A 147 14.64 -26.83 26.32
N TYR A 148 15.57 -26.01 25.82
CA TYR A 148 16.29 -25.04 26.66
C TYR A 148 15.37 -24.02 27.32
N LEU A 149 14.29 -23.61 26.63
CA LEU A 149 13.26 -22.73 27.15
C LEU A 149 12.20 -23.46 27.99
N GLU A 150 12.45 -24.71 28.38
CA GLU A 150 11.59 -25.53 29.22
C GLU A 150 10.22 -25.83 28.55
N GLU A 151 10.25 -26.10 27.24
CA GLU A 151 9.10 -26.55 26.45
C GLU A 151 7.85 -25.64 26.59
N PRO A 152 7.97 -24.33 26.24
CA PRO A 152 6.89 -23.37 26.46
C PRO A 152 5.60 -23.80 25.74
N CYS A 153 4.44 -23.50 26.33
CA CYS A 153 3.13 -23.89 25.77
C CYS A 153 2.88 -23.40 24.34
N THR A 154 3.61 -22.38 23.90
CA THR A 154 3.56 -21.88 22.53
C THR A 154 4.98 -21.62 22.04
N PHE A 155 5.44 -22.46 21.14
CA PHE A 155 6.67 -22.31 20.39
C PHE A 155 6.37 -22.52 18.91
N LEU A 156 6.72 -21.58 18.05
CA LEU A 156 6.44 -21.64 16.62
C LEU A 156 7.71 -21.76 15.81
N PHE A 157 7.62 -22.49 14.70
CA PHE A 157 8.69 -22.67 13.73
C PHE A 157 8.18 -22.22 12.36
N CYS A 158 8.84 -21.24 11.74
CA CYS A 158 8.58 -20.91 10.34
C CYS A 158 9.57 -21.66 9.43
N PRO A 159 9.10 -22.63 8.62
CA PRO A 159 9.96 -23.32 7.67
C PRO A 159 10.41 -22.38 6.55
N THR A 160 11.46 -22.76 5.83
CA THR A 160 11.89 -22.10 4.59
C THR A 160 10.90 -22.38 3.46
N GLU A 161 10.42 -23.63 3.34
CA GLU A 161 9.30 -23.97 2.46
C GLU A 161 7.96 -23.69 3.18
N TYR A 162 7.59 -22.43 3.40
CA TYR A 162 6.40 -22.04 4.19
C TYR A 162 5.06 -21.97 3.42
N CYS A 163 5.06 -22.34 2.14
CA CYS A 163 3.83 -22.44 1.34
C CYS A 163 3.98 -23.45 0.19
N ASN A 164 2.87 -23.88 -0.40
CA ASN A 164 2.90 -24.93 -1.43
C ASN A 164 3.80 -24.56 -2.62
N SER A 165 3.81 -23.29 -3.04
CA SER A 165 4.63 -22.84 -4.18
C SER A 165 6.13 -22.86 -3.92
N LEU A 166 6.56 -22.93 -2.66
CA LEU A 166 7.97 -23.07 -2.29
C LEU A 166 8.39 -24.53 -2.10
N CYS A 167 7.44 -25.46 -2.04
CA CYS A 167 7.74 -26.87 -1.79
C CYS A 167 8.40 -27.53 -3.01
N TYR A 168 9.54 -28.20 -2.80
CA TYR A 168 10.22 -28.91 -3.89
C TYR A 168 10.20 -30.45 -3.73
N PRO A 169 9.81 -31.23 -4.76
CA PRO A 169 9.23 -30.78 -6.04
C PRO A 169 7.75 -30.38 -5.92
N CYS A 170 7.10 -30.77 -4.82
CA CYS A 170 5.74 -30.36 -4.43
C CYS A 170 5.52 -30.72 -2.96
N LEU A 171 4.45 -30.21 -2.35
CA LEU A 171 4.10 -30.42 -0.93
C LEU A 171 4.24 -31.89 -0.48
N ALA A 172 3.51 -32.81 -1.12
CA ALA A 172 3.48 -34.23 -0.73
C ALA A 172 4.83 -34.98 -0.88
N LYS A 173 5.76 -34.43 -1.68
CA LYS A 173 7.06 -35.05 -1.98
C LYS A 173 8.24 -34.27 -1.42
N SER A 174 8.01 -33.16 -0.71
CA SER A 174 9.07 -32.39 -0.09
C SER A 174 9.79 -33.21 0.97
N ALA A 175 11.06 -33.55 0.72
CA ALA A 175 11.90 -34.20 1.71
C ALA A 175 12.16 -33.26 2.90
N TYR A 176 12.26 -31.96 2.63
CA TYR A 176 12.46 -30.92 3.63
C TYR A 176 11.28 -30.89 4.65
N LEU A 177 10.04 -30.84 4.16
CA LEU A 177 8.86 -30.81 5.04
C LEU A 177 8.60 -32.16 5.72
N LYS A 178 8.96 -33.28 5.09
CA LYS A 178 8.87 -34.61 5.73
C LYS A 178 9.78 -34.71 6.95
N THR A 179 11.04 -34.27 6.83
CA THR A 179 11.96 -34.20 7.98
C THR A 179 11.39 -33.30 9.08
N ILE A 180 10.81 -32.14 8.76
CA ILE A 180 10.15 -31.28 9.75
C ILE A 180 8.93 -31.97 10.38
N GLY A 181 8.15 -32.70 9.59
CA GLY A 181 7.01 -33.47 10.10
C GLY A 181 7.44 -34.53 11.11
N GLU A 182 8.48 -35.30 10.76
CA GLU A 182 8.93 -36.46 11.51
C GLU A 182 9.80 -36.13 12.74
N GLU A 183 10.66 -35.10 12.65
CA GLU A 183 11.70 -34.86 13.66
C GLU A 183 11.50 -33.62 14.52
N LEU A 184 10.67 -32.66 14.10
CA LEU A 184 10.36 -31.50 14.94
C LEU A 184 9.51 -31.95 16.14
N LEU A 185 9.90 -31.54 17.35
CA LEU A 185 9.22 -31.96 18.57
C LEU A 185 7.72 -31.59 18.53
N PRO A 186 6.82 -32.48 18.98
CA PRO A 186 5.37 -32.34 18.78
C PRO A 186 4.74 -31.14 19.49
N GLY A 187 5.43 -30.55 20.47
CA GLY A 187 5.03 -29.30 21.14
C GLY A 187 5.26 -28.04 20.31
N ILE A 188 6.02 -28.13 19.20
CA ILE A 188 6.35 -27.01 18.34
C ILE A 188 5.29 -26.88 17.22
N GLY A 189 4.65 -25.71 17.15
CA GLY A 189 3.75 -25.35 16.06
C GLY A 189 4.51 -24.98 14.79
N VAL A 190 3.94 -25.25 13.62
CA VAL A 190 4.56 -24.93 12.33
C VAL A 190 3.73 -23.87 11.60
N ILE A 191 4.38 -22.78 11.21
CA ILE A 191 3.79 -21.69 10.45
C ILE A 191 3.61 -22.09 8.98
N TRP A 192 2.49 -21.68 8.38
CA TRP A 192 2.16 -21.94 6.98
C TRP A 192 1.39 -20.77 6.36
N THR A 193 1.70 -20.33 5.14
CA THR A 193 0.95 -19.22 4.49
C THR A 193 -0.10 -19.70 3.48
N GLY A 194 -0.19 -21.01 3.26
CA GLY A 194 -1.15 -21.64 2.37
C GLY A 194 -0.57 -22.06 1.02
N THR A 195 -1.34 -21.90 -0.04
CA THR A 195 -0.94 -22.33 -1.38
C THR A 195 0.13 -21.44 -2.01
N LYS A 196 0.22 -20.19 -1.56
CA LYS A 196 1.20 -19.18 -1.96
C LYS A 196 1.63 -18.36 -0.75
N VAL A 197 2.66 -17.53 -0.92
CA VAL A 197 3.04 -16.49 0.06
C VAL A 197 1.82 -15.64 0.42
N ILE A 198 1.09 -15.17 -0.60
CA ILE A 198 -0.20 -14.51 -0.46
C ILE A 198 -1.26 -15.45 -1.04
N SER A 199 -2.03 -16.12 -0.20
CA SER A 199 -3.06 -17.05 -0.67
C SER A 199 -4.35 -16.30 -1.00
N LYS A 200 -4.90 -16.49 -2.21
CA LYS A 200 -6.22 -15.95 -2.57
C LYS A 200 -7.32 -16.59 -1.70
N GLU A 201 -7.29 -17.92 -1.63
CA GLU A 201 -8.22 -18.75 -0.87
C GLU A 201 -7.46 -19.88 -0.18
N LEU A 202 -7.98 -20.34 0.95
CA LEU A 202 -7.55 -21.55 1.65
C LEU A 202 -8.76 -22.49 1.73
N THR A 203 -8.55 -23.77 1.42
CA THR A 203 -9.60 -24.79 1.51
C THR A 203 -9.26 -25.83 2.57
N GLU A 204 -10.26 -26.51 3.12
CA GLU A 204 -10.04 -27.58 4.11
C GLU A 204 -9.16 -28.70 3.54
N GLU A 205 -9.33 -29.04 2.26
CA GLU A 205 -8.53 -30.04 1.56
C GLU A 205 -7.06 -29.62 1.52
N SER A 206 -6.79 -28.37 1.13
CA SER A 206 -5.41 -27.86 1.06
C SER A 206 -4.72 -27.87 2.43
N ILE A 207 -5.46 -27.61 3.52
CA ILE A 207 -4.92 -27.68 4.88
C ILE A 207 -4.72 -29.13 5.33
N LYS A 208 -5.64 -30.04 4.99
CA LYS A 208 -5.48 -31.48 5.31
C LYS A 208 -4.23 -32.07 4.67
N GLU A 209 -3.93 -31.73 3.42
CA GLU A 209 -2.68 -32.15 2.75
C GLU A 209 -1.43 -31.65 3.52
N VAL A 210 -1.45 -30.41 3.99
CA VAL A 210 -0.36 -29.84 4.80
C VAL A 210 -0.25 -30.58 6.14
N GLN A 211 -1.37 -30.91 6.79
CA GLN A 211 -1.39 -31.68 8.03
C GLN A 211 -0.79 -33.08 7.87
N GLU A 212 -1.02 -33.74 6.73
CA GLU A 212 -0.45 -35.07 6.45
C GLU A 212 1.07 -35.03 6.38
N VAL A 213 1.65 -34.02 5.72
CA VAL A 213 3.10 -33.86 5.59
C VAL A 213 3.75 -33.40 6.90
N LEU A 214 3.17 -32.39 7.55
CA LEU A 214 3.71 -31.83 8.80
C LEU A 214 3.38 -32.67 10.03
N GLN A 215 2.47 -33.63 9.93
CA GLN A 215 1.97 -34.47 11.03
C GLN A 215 1.39 -33.67 12.21
N ARG A 216 0.92 -32.44 11.96
CA ARG A 216 0.34 -31.53 12.95
C ARG A 216 -0.57 -30.50 12.28
N ARG A 217 -1.43 -29.85 13.08
CA ARG A 217 -2.23 -28.72 12.60
C ARG A 217 -1.32 -27.50 12.39
N PRO A 218 -1.28 -26.89 11.20
CA PRO A 218 -0.47 -25.70 10.99
C PRO A 218 -1.08 -24.49 11.69
N LEU A 219 -0.23 -23.53 12.02
CA LEU A 219 -0.64 -22.16 12.30
C LEU A 219 -0.56 -21.36 10.99
N ILE A 220 -1.66 -20.73 10.59
CA ILE A 220 -1.66 -19.91 9.37
C ILE A 220 -1.00 -18.57 9.66
N TRP A 221 0.01 -18.20 8.89
CA TRP A 221 0.48 -16.82 8.76
C TRP A 221 -0.12 -16.24 7.49
N ASP A 222 -1.10 -15.38 7.65
CA ASP A 222 -1.95 -14.93 6.56
C ASP A 222 -1.49 -13.57 6.03
N ASN A 223 -0.97 -13.54 4.80
CA ASN A 223 -0.52 -12.30 4.15
C ASN A 223 -1.61 -11.65 3.28
N LEU A 224 -2.90 -11.96 3.48
CA LEU A 224 -3.99 -11.39 2.66
C LEU A 224 -3.98 -9.86 2.59
N HIS A 225 -3.51 -9.20 3.66
CA HIS A 225 -3.47 -7.74 3.77
C HIS A 225 -2.05 -7.17 3.86
N ALA A 226 -1.01 -8.00 3.66
CA ALA A 226 0.36 -7.51 3.63
C ALA A 226 0.57 -6.64 2.38
N ASN A 227 1.25 -5.49 2.50
CA ASN A 227 1.52 -4.58 1.39
C ASN A 227 3.00 -4.17 1.24
N ASP A 228 3.89 -4.74 2.05
CA ASP A 228 5.33 -4.45 2.07
C ASP A 228 6.04 -4.72 0.73
N TYR A 229 5.45 -5.58 -0.11
CA TYR A 229 5.99 -5.92 -1.43
C TYR A 229 5.67 -4.88 -2.53
N ASP A 230 4.76 -3.93 -2.30
CA ASP A 230 4.44 -2.85 -3.25
C ASP A 230 3.98 -1.57 -2.55
N SER A 231 4.87 -0.59 -2.50
CA SER A 231 4.64 0.74 -1.91
C SER A 231 3.43 1.51 -2.45
N LYS A 232 2.87 1.12 -3.60
CA LYS A 232 1.70 1.78 -4.20
C LYS A 232 0.37 1.18 -3.78
N ILE A 233 0.39 0.10 -3.00
CA ILE A 233 -0.81 -0.65 -2.66
C ILE A 233 -1.08 -0.57 -1.15
N VAL A 234 -2.37 -0.48 -0.82
CA VAL A 234 -2.90 -0.65 0.54
C VAL A 234 -4.18 -1.46 0.44
N PHE A 235 -4.45 -2.31 1.43
CA PHE A 235 -5.59 -3.22 1.44
C PHE A 235 -6.57 -2.87 2.56
N LEU A 236 -7.70 -2.29 2.19
CA LEU A 236 -8.77 -1.87 3.11
C LEU A 236 -10.03 -2.76 2.99
N GLY A 237 -9.97 -3.82 2.17
CA GLY A 237 -11.05 -4.79 2.03
C GLY A 237 -11.18 -5.75 3.22
N PRO A 238 -12.28 -6.53 3.29
CA PRO A 238 -12.53 -7.45 4.41
C PRO A 238 -11.66 -8.70 4.34
N PHE A 239 -11.40 -9.31 5.49
CA PHE A 239 -10.83 -10.66 5.57
C PHE A 239 -11.69 -11.66 4.78
N LYS A 240 -11.11 -12.39 3.81
CA LYS A 240 -11.87 -13.17 2.81
C LYS A 240 -11.10 -14.41 2.35
N GLY A 241 -11.84 -15.41 1.85
CA GLY A 241 -11.28 -16.61 1.23
C GLY A 241 -10.82 -17.69 2.22
N ARG A 242 -11.15 -17.56 3.51
CA ARG A 242 -10.85 -18.54 4.55
C ARG A 242 -12.17 -19.00 5.15
N PRO A 243 -12.78 -20.12 4.70
CA PRO A 243 -14.04 -20.57 5.27
C PRO A 243 -13.87 -20.91 6.76
N ILE A 244 -14.90 -20.65 7.56
CA ILE A 244 -14.88 -20.93 9.01
C ILE A 244 -14.69 -22.43 9.33
N GLY A 245 -14.95 -23.32 8.37
CA GLY A 245 -14.65 -24.76 8.43
C GLY A 245 -13.17 -25.09 8.56
N LEU A 246 -12.25 -24.15 8.30
CA LEU A 246 -10.82 -24.34 8.57
C LEU A 246 -10.50 -24.44 10.07
N GLY A 247 -11.29 -23.80 10.94
CA GLY A 247 -10.96 -23.64 12.37
C GLY A 247 -10.56 -24.92 13.11
N PRO A 248 -11.25 -26.07 12.93
CA PRO A 248 -10.85 -27.35 13.51
C PRO A 248 -9.49 -27.90 13.03
N HIS A 249 -9.09 -27.56 11.80
CA HIS A 249 -7.88 -28.04 11.12
C HIS A 249 -6.64 -27.20 11.44
N LEU A 250 -6.80 -26.06 12.10
CA LEU A 250 -5.72 -25.13 12.39
C LEU A 250 -5.34 -25.14 13.87
N GLN A 251 -4.05 -24.89 14.15
CA GLN A 251 -3.58 -24.47 15.47
C GLN A 251 -3.98 -23.02 15.73
N GLY A 252 -3.93 -22.19 14.68
CA GLY A 252 -4.26 -20.78 14.75
C GLY A 252 -4.20 -20.07 13.41
N LEU A 253 -4.56 -18.79 13.41
CA LEU A 253 -4.38 -17.88 12.28
C LEU A 253 -3.86 -16.53 12.77
N LEU A 254 -2.72 -16.11 12.24
CA LEU A 254 -2.11 -14.82 12.51
C LEU A 254 -2.11 -14.01 11.21
N LEU A 255 -2.79 -12.87 11.18
CA LEU A 255 -2.82 -11.97 10.02
C LEU A 255 -1.60 -11.06 10.01
N ASN A 256 -0.82 -11.08 8.94
CA ASN A 256 0.18 -10.07 8.65
C ASN A 256 -0.44 -8.97 7.76
N PRO A 257 -0.75 -7.78 8.32
CA PRO A 257 -1.59 -6.79 7.67
C PRO A 257 -0.74 -5.72 6.96
N ASN A 258 -1.32 -4.56 6.65
CA ASN A 258 -0.60 -3.45 6.01
C ASN A 258 0.48 -2.88 6.93
N CYS A 259 1.48 -2.21 6.35
CA CYS A 259 2.52 -1.50 7.10
C CYS A 259 1.95 -0.30 7.86
N GLU A 260 0.96 0.38 7.28
CA GLU A 260 0.29 1.53 7.85
C GLU A 260 -0.72 1.08 8.92
N PHE A 261 -0.53 1.53 10.17
CA PHE A 261 -1.33 1.08 11.29
C PHE A 261 -2.82 1.41 11.13
N GLU A 262 -3.13 2.63 10.71
CA GLU A 262 -4.51 3.10 10.57
C GLU A 262 -5.25 2.42 9.41
N ALA A 263 -4.52 1.88 8.42
CA ALA A 263 -5.08 1.08 7.34
C ALA A 263 -5.59 -0.30 7.81
N ASN A 264 -5.22 -0.73 9.02
CA ASN A 264 -5.51 -2.07 9.53
C ASN A 264 -6.81 -2.19 10.32
N PHE A 265 -7.59 -1.10 10.46
CA PHE A 265 -8.87 -1.13 11.17
C PHE A 265 -9.83 -2.19 10.60
N ILE A 266 -10.10 -2.16 9.28
CA ILE A 266 -11.00 -3.12 8.62
C ILE A 266 -10.41 -4.54 8.61
N PRO A 267 -9.14 -4.76 8.21
CA PRO A 267 -8.52 -6.08 8.27
C PRO A 267 -8.64 -6.76 9.65
N ILE A 268 -8.32 -6.05 10.74
CA ILE A 268 -8.37 -6.59 12.10
C ILE A 268 -9.81 -6.79 12.58
N HIS A 269 -10.70 -5.83 12.32
CA HIS A 269 -12.12 -5.93 12.68
C HIS A 269 -12.80 -7.14 12.05
N THR A 270 -12.60 -7.31 10.75
CA THR A 270 -13.23 -8.37 9.96
C THR A 270 -12.63 -9.74 10.31
N LEU A 271 -11.32 -9.81 10.61
CA LEU A 271 -10.71 -10.99 11.21
C LEU A 271 -11.34 -11.35 12.57
N GLY A 272 -11.55 -10.37 13.45
CA GLY A 272 -12.23 -10.59 14.74
C GLY A 272 -13.66 -11.10 14.55
N SER A 273 -14.37 -10.59 13.55
CA SER A 273 -15.69 -11.09 13.16
C SER A 273 -15.66 -12.54 12.69
N TRP A 274 -14.69 -12.91 11.85
CA TRP A 274 -14.45 -14.29 11.41
C TRP A 274 -14.13 -15.23 12.58
N PHE A 275 -13.24 -14.80 13.48
CA PHE A 275 -12.80 -15.59 14.63
C PHE A 275 -13.94 -15.88 15.61
N ARG A 276 -14.80 -14.89 15.88
CA ARG A 276 -16.00 -15.08 16.71
C ARG A 276 -17.00 -16.05 16.07
N SER A 277 -17.13 -16.06 14.74
CA SER A 277 -17.98 -17.02 14.03
C SER A 277 -17.49 -18.47 14.20
N ILE A 278 -16.18 -18.71 14.19
CA ILE A 278 -15.60 -20.03 14.52
C ILE A 278 -15.97 -20.46 15.95
N HIS A 279 -15.85 -19.54 16.91
CA HIS A 279 -16.18 -19.83 18.32
C HIS A 279 -17.66 -20.16 18.51
N ARG A 280 -18.55 -19.44 17.81
CA ARG A 280 -19.99 -19.73 17.84
C ARG A 280 -20.29 -21.09 17.23
N MET A 281 -19.67 -21.45 16.10
CA MET A 281 -19.86 -22.76 15.47
C MET A 281 -19.51 -23.89 16.44
N ARG A 282 -18.36 -23.81 17.14
CA ARG A 282 -17.93 -24.83 18.12
C ARG A 282 -18.90 -25.00 19.28
N LYS A 283 -19.51 -23.90 19.76
CA LYS A 283 -20.52 -23.96 20.83
C LYS A 283 -21.82 -24.60 20.37
N HIS A 284 -22.28 -24.30 19.15
CA HIS A 284 -23.54 -24.85 18.61
C HIS A 284 -23.44 -26.31 18.18
N SER A 285 -22.27 -26.81 17.75
CA SER A 285 -22.07 -28.25 17.53
C SER A 285 -22.24 -29.10 18.80
N ALA A 286 -22.19 -28.48 20.00
CA ALA A 286 -22.46 -29.14 21.28
C ALA A 286 -23.93 -29.03 21.74
N SER A 287 -24.77 -28.19 21.10
CA SER A 287 -26.19 -28.02 21.42
C SER A 287 -27.02 -28.08 20.14
N ALA A 288 -27.63 -29.24 19.87
CA ALA A 288 -28.43 -29.49 18.67
C ALA A 288 -29.67 -28.58 18.60
N SER A 289 -29.52 -27.40 18.00
CA SER A 289 -30.64 -26.58 17.52
C SER A 289 -30.25 -25.98 16.17
N LYS A 290 -31.09 -26.26 15.16
CA LYS A 290 -30.97 -25.74 13.80
C LYS A 290 -31.55 -24.33 13.75
N GLU A 291 -30.71 -23.31 13.95
CA GLU A 291 -30.99 -21.97 13.44
C GLU A 291 -29.83 -21.54 12.53
N GLU A 292 -30.14 -21.41 11.24
CA GLU A 292 -29.26 -20.88 10.20
C GLU A 292 -29.07 -19.36 10.42
N SER A 293 -28.00 -18.94 11.09
CA SER A 293 -27.55 -17.52 11.15
C SER A 293 -26.10 -17.34 11.66
N GLY A 294 -25.20 -18.29 11.35
CA GLY A 294 -23.87 -18.38 11.99
C GLY A 294 -22.64 -18.23 11.08
N ALA A 295 -22.82 -18.07 9.77
CA ALA A 295 -21.71 -18.03 8.82
C ALA A 295 -21.06 -16.63 8.77
N TYR A 296 -19.73 -16.59 8.64
CA TYR A 296 -19.02 -15.34 8.37
C TYR A 296 -19.30 -14.89 6.92
N CYS A 297 -19.84 -13.67 6.76
CA CYS A 297 -20.03 -13.01 5.47
C CYS A 297 -19.08 -11.79 5.38
N PRO A 298 -18.13 -11.77 4.42
CA PRO A 298 -17.21 -10.65 4.24
C PRO A 298 -17.90 -9.30 4.04
N GLU A 299 -19.00 -9.26 3.29
CA GLU A 299 -19.73 -8.03 2.94
C GLU A 299 -20.47 -7.45 4.15
N GLU A 300 -21.08 -8.29 4.99
CA GLU A 300 -21.68 -7.87 6.25
C GLU A 300 -20.63 -7.45 7.27
N ALA A 301 -19.48 -8.14 7.31
CA ALA A 301 -18.37 -7.79 8.19
C ALA A 301 -17.77 -6.44 7.78
N LEU A 302 -17.56 -6.23 6.48
CA LEU A 302 -17.11 -4.95 5.94
C LEU A 302 -18.08 -3.81 6.26
N SER A 303 -19.38 -4.05 6.07
CA SER A 303 -20.41 -3.03 6.34
C SER A 303 -20.39 -2.56 7.79
N ARG A 304 -20.21 -3.50 8.73
CA ARG A 304 -20.05 -3.20 10.16
C ARG A 304 -18.73 -2.48 10.45
N ALA A 305 -17.63 -2.98 9.90
CA ALA A 305 -16.31 -2.38 10.07
C ALA A 305 -16.26 -0.92 9.56
N LEU A 306 -16.91 -0.62 8.44
CA LEU A 306 -17.02 0.74 7.89
C LEU A 306 -17.80 1.69 8.80
N GLN A 307 -18.88 1.22 9.43
CA GLN A 307 -19.66 2.02 10.39
C GLN A 307 -18.78 2.37 11.60
N ASP A 308 -18.17 1.35 12.20
CA ASP A 308 -17.30 1.53 13.37
C ASP A 308 -16.07 2.39 13.05
N TRP A 309 -15.49 2.26 11.85
CA TRP A 309 -14.34 3.07 11.42
C TRP A 309 -14.72 4.53 11.21
N THR A 310 -15.90 4.81 10.65
CA THR A 310 -16.43 6.17 10.48
C THR A 310 -16.53 6.89 11.83
N GLU A 311 -17.00 6.19 12.87
CA GLU A 311 -17.05 6.74 14.22
C GLU A 311 -15.64 6.96 14.81
N GLU A 312 -14.72 6.03 14.57
CA GLU A 312 -13.35 6.11 15.10
C GLU A 312 -12.57 7.30 14.52
N ILE A 313 -12.62 7.49 13.20
CA ILE A 313 -11.94 8.63 12.55
C ILE A 313 -12.55 9.98 12.91
N GLY A 314 -13.82 9.99 13.34
CA GLY A 314 -14.50 11.19 13.82
C GLY A 314 -14.08 11.61 15.23
N LYS A 315 -13.39 10.75 15.98
CA LYS A 315 -12.85 11.09 17.30
C LYS A 315 -11.57 11.92 17.13
N SER A 316 -11.55 13.11 17.72
CA SER A 316 -10.33 13.94 17.75
C SER A 316 -9.28 13.26 18.62
N VAL A 317 -8.18 12.80 18.00
CA VAL A 317 -6.97 12.37 18.73
C VAL A 317 -6.18 13.63 19.09
N LEU A 318 -6.55 14.30 20.19
CA LEU A 318 -5.63 15.21 20.87
C LEU A 318 -4.87 14.40 21.93
N PRO A 319 -3.54 14.26 21.85
CA PRO A 319 -2.77 13.65 22.93
C PRO A 319 -2.79 14.57 24.16
N GLY A 320 -2.92 13.97 25.34
CA GLY A 320 -3.18 14.68 26.59
C GLY A 320 -2.21 15.82 26.90
N ALA A 321 -2.78 16.97 27.26
CA ALA A 321 -2.12 17.97 28.09
C ALA A 321 -2.73 17.90 29.50
N PRO A 322 -1.94 17.79 30.59
CA PRO A 322 -2.43 18.08 31.93
C PRO A 322 -2.69 19.58 32.05
N ASP A 323 -3.82 19.95 32.66
CA ASP A 323 -4.17 21.32 33.05
C ASP A 323 -3.13 21.93 34.00
N VAL A 324 -2.12 22.67 33.52
CA VAL A 324 -1.30 23.57 34.36
C VAL A 324 -0.73 24.78 33.57
N ILE A 325 -1.32 25.95 33.84
CA ILE A 325 -0.73 27.31 33.94
C ILE A 325 -0.24 28.04 32.67
N SER A 326 -1.03 29.07 32.35
CA SER A 326 -0.75 30.38 31.74
C SER A 326 0.67 30.80 31.31
N ASN A 327 0.63 31.50 30.17
CA ASN A 327 1.48 32.61 29.72
C ASN A 327 2.78 32.31 28.95
N GLU A 328 2.76 32.88 27.74
CA GLU A 328 3.84 33.53 26.99
C GLU A 328 4.59 32.75 25.88
N THR A 329 4.57 33.41 24.71
CA THR A 329 5.40 33.26 23.50
C THR A 329 5.10 32.12 22.51
N ALA A 330 3.99 32.25 21.79
CA ALA A 330 3.91 31.76 20.40
C ALA A 330 4.63 32.76 19.49
N THR A 331 5.80 32.37 18.97
CA THR A 331 6.47 33.11 17.88
C THR A 331 5.70 32.91 16.59
N VAL A 332 4.97 33.96 16.20
CA VAL A 332 4.28 34.13 14.93
C VAL A 332 5.31 34.17 13.80
N TRP A 333 5.20 33.27 12.83
CA TRP A 333 5.89 33.35 11.55
C TRP A 333 5.22 34.47 10.72
N LYS A 334 5.95 35.56 10.46
CA LYS A 334 5.47 36.68 9.63
C LYS A 334 5.89 36.45 8.17
N PRO A 335 4.97 36.60 7.18
CA PRO A 335 5.35 36.67 5.78
C PRO A 335 6.09 37.98 5.48
N CYS A 336 7.03 37.93 4.55
CA CYS A 336 7.79 39.08 4.05
C CYS A 336 6.90 39.91 3.09
N GLU A 337 6.76 41.21 3.35
CA GLU A 337 6.06 42.15 2.48
C GLU A 337 6.94 42.48 1.26
N ILE A 338 6.42 42.27 0.05
CA ILE A 338 6.95 42.85 -1.18
C ILE A 338 5.87 43.79 -1.72
N GLY A 339 6.32 45.03 -2.00
CA GLY A 339 5.48 46.20 -2.22
C GLY A 339 4.60 46.17 -3.46
N GLU A 340 3.61 47.06 -3.35
CA GLU A 340 2.54 47.41 -4.27
C GLU A 340 3.05 47.76 -5.68
N ASP A 341 2.45 47.15 -6.71
CA ASP A 341 2.00 47.83 -7.91
C ASP A 341 1.28 46.82 -8.83
N ARG A 342 -0.04 46.98 -8.98
CA ARG A 342 -0.83 46.81 -10.24
C ARG A 342 -2.32 46.66 -9.93
N GLU A 343 -2.99 47.81 -9.83
CA GLU A 343 -4.42 47.91 -10.07
C GLU A 343 -4.70 47.61 -11.56
N GLN A 344 -5.00 46.35 -11.91
CA GLN A 344 -5.83 45.99 -13.10
C GLN A 344 -6.23 44.51 -13.24
N GLU A 345 -6.01 43.64 -12.24
CA GLU A 345 -6.37 42.20 -12.30
C GLU A 345 -7.60 41.80 -11.45
N THR A 346 -8.41 42.75 -11.02
CA THR A 346 -9.46 42.51 -10.00
C THR A 346 -10.80 41.97 -10.54
N GLN A 347 -10.94 41.65 -11.83
CA GLN A 347 -12.22 41.18 -12.39
C GLN A 347 -12.25 39.71 -12.86
N VAL A 348 -11.11 39.00 -12.86
CA VAL A 348 -11.07 37.57 -13.26
C VAL A 348 -10.91 36.64 -12.05
N LEU A 349 -10.27 37.12 -10.97
CA LEU A 349 -10.07 36.37 -9.72
C LEU A 349 -11.37 36.16 -8.92
N THR A 350 -12.37 37.04 -9.08
CA THR A 350 -13.64 36.97 -8.35
C THR A 350 -14.57 35.83 -8.79
N GLN A 351 -14.32 35.18 -9.95
CA GLN A 351 -15.08 33.99 -10.39
C GLN A 351 -14.42 32.65 -10.00
N LEU A 352 -13.13 32.66 -9.65
CA LEU A 352 -12.44 31.50 -9.08
C LEU A 352 -12.64 31.43 -7.56
N ASP A 353 -12.79 32.58 -6.90
CA ASP A 353 -13.15 32.62 -5.48
C ASP A 353 -14.55 32.07 -5.19
N SER A 354 -15.53 32.18 -6.08
CA SER A 354 -16.86 31.60 -5.84
C SER A 354 -16.90 30.07 -5.82
N ALA A 355 -15.99 29.40 -6.53
CA ALA A 355 -15.88 27.94 -6.52
C ALA A 355 -15.01 27.43 -5.34
N SER A 356 -14.05 28.24 -4.91
CA SER A 356 -13.23 27.97 -3.72
C SER A 356 -14.00 28.27 -2.41
N GLN A 357 -14.84 29.31 -2.40
CA GLN A 357 -15.70 29.69 -1.26
C GLN A 357 -16.86 28.71 -1.02
N GLU A 358 -17.37 28.02 -2.04
CA GLU A 358 -18.32 26.92 -1.84
C GLU A 358 -17.65 25.65 -1.26
N LEU A 359 -16.33 25.50 -1.39
CA LEU A 359 -15.55 24.36 -0.85
C LEU A 359 -15.04 24.60 0.58
N GLU A 360 -15.18 25.82 1.10
CA GLU A 360 -14.81 26.23 2.46
C GLU A 360 -15.91 25.93 3.51
N ALA A 361 -17.11 25.52 3.07
CA ALA A 361 -18.27 25.43 3.96
C ALA A 361 -18.44 24.11 4.75
N SER A 362 -17.57 23.10 4.63
CA SER A 362 -17.69 21.89 5.46
C SER A 362 -16.38 21.54 6.18
N HIS A 363 -16.41 21.70 7.51
CA HIS A 363 -15.45 21.14 8.48
C HIS A 363 -15.66 19.62 8.67
N GLU A 364 -16.11 18.92 7.63
CA GLU A 364 -16.59 17.55 7.76
C GLU A 364 -15.44 16.55 7.56
N THR A 365 -15.15 15.79 8.61
CA THR A 365 -14.37 14.54 8.55
C THR A 365 -14.97 13.59 7.52
N PRO A 366 -14.17 12.69 6.90
CA PRO A 366 -14.70 11.71 5.95
C PRO A 366 -15.87 10.93 6.54
N GLY A 367 -16.99 10.87 5.81
CA GLY A 367 -18.18 10.12 6.22
C GLY A 367 -18.18 8.68 5.70
N LEU A 368 -19.24 7.94 6.01
CA LEU A 368 -19.39 6.54 5.59
C LEU A 368 -19.31 6.35 4.06
N THR A 369 -19.88 7.29 3.28
CA THR A 369 -19.82 7.25 1.81
C THR A 369 -18.39 7.43 1.30
N ASP A 370 -17.61 8.30 1.95
CA ASP A 370 -16.21 8.55 1.62
C ASP A 370 -15.35 7.31 1.90
N LEU A 371 -15.55 6.67 3.05
CA LEU A 371 -14.84 5.43 3.38
C LEU A 371 -15.24 4.26 2.47
N ARG A 372 -16.51 4.17 2.06
CA ARG A 372 -16.93 3.19 1.05
C ARG A 372 -16.25 3.41 -0.29
N LEU A 373 -16.12 4.66 -0.73
CA LEU A 373 -15.38 5.01 -1.94
C LEU A 373 -13.91 4.60 -1.79
N LEU A 374 -13.28 4.95 -0.67
CA LEU A 374 -11.88 4.63 -0.39
C LEU A 374 -11.62 3.11 -0.41
N VAL A 375 -12.40 2.32 0.32
CA VAL A 375 -12.30 0.84 0.32
C VAL A 375 -12.61 0.25 -1.05
N GLY A 376 -13.57 0.84 -1.77
CA GLY A 376 -13.89 0.44 -3.14
C GLY A 376 -12.75 0.65 -4.13
N LEU A 377 -11.82 1.56 -3.83
CA LEU A 377 -10.59 1.81 -4.60
C LEU A 377 -9.44 0.90 -4.15
N PHE A 378 -9.30 0.69 -2.83
CA PHE A 378 -8.22 -0.08 -2.20
C PHE A 378 -8.79 -1.31 -1.47
N TYR A 379 -8.91 -2.44 -2.17
CA TYR A 379 -9.70 -3.58 -1.69
C TYR A 379 -8.83 -4.77 -1.24
N LEU A 380 -8.55 -5.74 -2.13
CA LEU A 380 -7.80 -6.96 -1.84
C LEU A 380 -6.76 -7.25 -2.92
N PRO A 381 -5.73 -8.09 -2.65
CA PRO A 381 -4.65 -8.36 -3.61
C PRO A 381 -5.10 -8.96 -4.95
N TYR A 382 -6.22 -9.69 -4.94
CA TYR A 382 -6.73 -10.43 -6.11
C TYR A 382 -8.10 -9.92 -6.59
N GLU A 383 -8.58 -8.82 -6.02
CA GLU A 383 -9.93 -8.32 -6.27
C GLU A 383 -9.97 -6.81 -6.04
N HIS A 384 -10.37 -6.05 -7.06
CA HIS A 384 -10.73 -4.66 -6.88
C HIS A 384 -12.14 -4.55 -6.30
N GLY A 385 -12.39 -3.53 -5.48
CA GLY A 385 -13.73 -3.21 -5.01
C GLY A 385 -14.62 -2.71 -6.15
N ASP A 386 -15.93 -2.71 -5.91
CA ASP A 386 -16.95 -2.38 -6.93
C ASP A 386 -16.68 -1.04 -7.61
N LYS A 387 -16.17 -0.06 -6.86
CA LYS A 387 -15.94 1.29 -7.37
C LYS A 387 -14.76 1.36 -8.34
N ALA A 388 -13.61 0.78 -8.00
CA ALA A 388 -12.49 0.67 -8.92
C ALA A 388 -12.87 -0.12 -10.17
N GLN A 389 -13.58 -1.24 -10.01
CA GLN A 389 -14.06 -2.02 -11.17
C GLN A 389 -14.99 -1.21 -12.07
N HIS A 390 -15.92 -0.46 -11.50
CA HIS A 390 -16.83 0.39 -12.26
C HIS A 390 -16.07 1.49 -13.02
N LEU A 391 -15.19 2.24 -12.34
CA LEU A 391 -14.38 3.29 -12.97
C LEU A 391 -13.52 2.76 -14.12
N LEU A 392 -12.89 1.60 -13.95
CA LEU A 392 -12.08 0.97 -15.00
C LEU A 392 -12.94 0.53 -16.18
N LYS A 393 -14.11 -0.08 -15.94
CA LYS A 393 -15.05 -0.50 -16.99
C LYS A 393 -15.56 0.71 -17.78
N GLU A 394 -15.96 1.78 -17.10
CA GLU A 394 -16.41 3.03 -17.73
C GLU A 394 -15.30 3.66 -18.56
N PHE A 395 -14.09 3.79 -18.01
CA PHE A 395 -12.95 4.37 -18.72
C PHE A 395 -12.57 3.57 -19.97
N GLN A 396 -12.51 2.24 -19.86
CA GLN A 396 -12.22 1.35 -20.99
C GLN A 396 -13.29 1.45 -22.07
N TRP A 397 -14.56 1.49 -21.69
CA TRP A 397 -15.65 1.64 -22.65
C TRP A 397 -15.61 3.00 -23.35
N LEU A 398 -15.39 4.09 -22.61
CA LEU A 398 -15.27 5.44 -23.19
C LEU A 398 -14.12 5.54 -24.17
N LYS A 399 -12.96 4.95 -23.83
CA LYS A 399 -11.80 4.87 -24.72
C LYS A 399 -12.09 4.02 -25.97
N ALA A 400 -12.71 2.85 -25.82
CA ALA A 400 -12.98 1.95 -26.94
C ALA A 400 -14.02 2.52 -27.92
N ASN A 401 -14.95 3.35 -27.43
CA ASN A 401 -16.03 3.92 -28.22
C ASN A 401 -15.80 5.38 -28.64
N SER A 402 -14.60 5.95 -28.41
CA SER A 402 -14.30 7.34 -28.74
C SER A 402 -14.32 7.66 -30.25
N SER A 403 -14.33 6.64 -31.11
CA SER A 403 -14.43 6.83 -32.56
C SER A 403 -15.80 7.38 -32.99
N CYS A 404 -16.86 7.17 -32.22
CA CYS A 404 -18.22 7.65 -32.57
C CYS A 404 -18.36 9.18 -32.49
N ILE A 405 -17.47 9.85 -31.75
CA ILE A 405 -17.43 11.29 -31.55
C ILE A 405 -16.31 12.01 -32.34
N SER A 406 -15.50 11.26 -33.09
CA SER A 406 -14.37 11.81 -33.85
C SER A 406 -14.81 12.51 -35.14
N ILE A 407 -14.27 13.71 -35.42
CA ILE A 407 -14.51 14.46 -36.67
C ILE A 407 -14.18 13.64 -37.93
N ALA A 408 -13.25 12.68 -37.82
CA ALA A 408 -12.82 11.86 -38.96
C ALA A 408 -13.90 10.90 -39.48
N VAL A 409 -14.96 10.63 -38.69
CA VAL A 409 -16.05 9.73 -39.07
C VAL A 409 -17.27 10.56 -39.50
N LYS A 410 -17.59 10.55 -40.80
CA LYS A 410 -18.80 11.18 -41.34
C LYS A 410 -20.05 10.65 -40.61
N LYS A 411 -20.72 11.52 -39.85
CA LYS A 411 -21.99 11.29 -39.12
C LYS A 411 -22.03 9.96 -38.35
N GLY A 412 -21.40 9.94 -37.17
CA GLY A 412 -21.68 8.90 -36.16
C GLY A 412 -23.18 8.82 -35.83
N ASP A 413 -23.64 7.61 -35.49
CA ASP A 413 -25.00 7.35 -35.02
C ASP A 413 -25.35 8.27 -33.83
N PRO A 414 -26.34 9.18 -33.94
CA PRO A 414 -26.68 10.13 -32.88
C PRO A 414 -26.92 9.46 -31.53
N GLN A 415 -27.53 8.27 -31.52
CA GLN A 415 -27.80 7.55 -30.26
C GLN A 415 -26.52 7.13 -29.56
N LYS A 416 -25.51 6.69 -30.31
CA LYS A 416 -24.20 6.29 -29.76
C LYS A 416 -23.39 7.48 -29.27
N VAL A 417 -23.54 8.63 -29.93
CA VAL A 417 -22.92 9.89 -29.50
C VAL A 417 -23.52 10.37 -28.17
N ASP A 418 -24.85 10.32 -28.05
CA ASP A 418 -25.56 10.71 -26.82
C ASP A 418 -25.25 9.76 -25.67
N GLU A 419 -25.21 8.45 -25.92
CA GLU A 419 -24.77 7.45 -24.94
C GLU A 419 -23.35 7.73 -24.45
N TRP A 420 -22.41 7.98 -25.39
CA TRP A 420 -21.02 8.26 -25.03
C TRP A 420 -20.90 9.52 -24.17
N ARG A 421 -21.60 10.60 -24.55
CA ARG A 421 -21.58 11.87 -23.80
C ARG A 421 -22.19 11.72 -22.40
N SER A 422 -23.29 10.98 -22.29
CA SER A 422 -23.93 10.69 -21.00
C SER A 422 -23.00 9.93 -20.06
N ARG A 423 -22.36 8.86 -20.55
CA ARG A 423 -21.39 8.08 -19.76
C ARG A 423 -20.14 8.87 -19.42
N ALA A 424 -19.64 9.71 -20.33
CA ALA A 424 -18.50 10.58 -20.06
C ALA A 424 -18.81 11.60 -18.94
N LEU A 425 -20.03 12.15 -18.93
CA LEU A 425 -20.48 13.05 -17.86
C LEU A 425 -20.56 12.32 -16.52
N HIS A 426 -21.12 11.11 -16.50
CA HIS A 426 -21.18 10.30 -15.28
C HIS A 426 -19.76 9.95 -14.78
N PHE A 427 -18.87 9.49 -15.67
CA PHE A 427 -17.47 9.22 -15.34
C PHE A 427 -16.77 10.45 -14.74
N LYS A 428 -17.01 11.65 -15.29
CA LYS A 428 -16.50 12.90 -14.74
C LYS A 428 -16.99 13.15 -13.31
N GLN A 429 -18.29 12.99 -13.05
CA GLN A 429 -18.87 13.14 -11.71
C GLN A 429 -18.22 12.17 -10.71
N GLU A 430 -17.95 10.95 -11.15
CA GLU A 430 -17.29 9.96 -10.30
C GLU A 430 -15.84 10.30 -10.00
N CYS A 431 -15.12 10.90 -10.94
CA CYS A 431 -13.80 11.46 -10.69
C CYS A 431 -13.85 12.65 -9.71
N ASP A 432 -14.90 13.46 -9.76
CA ASP A 432 -15.10 14.59 -8.84
C ASP A 432 -15.40 14.12 -7.41
N ASN A 433 -16.10 12.99 -7.24
CA ASN A 433 -16.26 12.35 -5.93
C ASN A 433 -14.91 11.99 -5.27
N LEU A 434 -13.90 11.57 -6.05
CA LEU A 434 -12.55 11.32 -5.51
C LEU A 434 -11.83 12.61 -5.09
N LEU A 435 -12.04 13.72 -5.79
CA LEU A 435 -11.50 15.02 -5.37
C LEU A 435 -12.09 15.47 -4.03
N HIS A 436 -13.40 15.25 -3.84
CA HIS A 436 -14.06 15.53 -2.57
C HIS A 436 -13.55 14.61 -1.45
N LEU A 437 -13.40 13.31 -1.71
CA LEU A 437 -12.78 12.37 -0.77
C LEU A 437 -11.39 12.84 -0.31
N HIS A 438 -10.51 13.15 -1.26
CA HIS A 438 -9.17 13.65 -0.97
C HIS A 438 -9.21 14.92 -0.11
N SER A 439 -10.09 15.87 -0.45
CA SER A 439 -10.23 17.12 0.30
C SER A 439 -10.70 16.88 1.75
N ARG A 440 -11.63 15.95 1.95
CA ARG A 440 -12.11 15.56 3.30
C ARG A 440 -11.04 14.84 4.11
N ILE A 441 -10.25 13.97 3.48
CA ILE A 441 -9.16 13.26 4.15
C ILE A 441 -8.09 14.26 4.61
N ILE A 442 -7.68 15.22 3.77
CA ILE A 442 -6.71 16.27 4.17
C ILE A 442 -7.21 17.11 5.35
N LYS A 443 -8.51 17.39 5.40
CA LYS A 443 -9.16 18.15 6.47
C LYS A 443 -9.46 17.30 7.72
N SER A 444 -9.13 16.01 7.72
CA SER A 444 -9.37 15.11 8.86
C SER A 444 -8.68 15.61 10.13
N THR A 445 -9.41 15.58 11.24
CA THR A 445 -8.88 15.87 12.59
C THR A 445 -8.02 14.74 13.11
N ASN A 446 -8.28 13.49 12.69
CA ASN A 446 -7.39 12.37 12.93
C ASN A 446 -6.18 12.45 11.97
N ARG A 447 -5.05 12.93 12.50
CA ARG A 447 -3.80 13.12 11.75
C ARG A 447 -3.06 11.82 11.47
N ALA A 448 -3.16 10.83 12.35
CA ALA A 448 -2.57 9.51 12.11
C ALA A 448 -3.19 8.87 10.87
N PHE A 449 -4.54 8.82 10.82
CA PHE A 449 -5.30 8.36 9.67
C PHE A 449 -4.92 9.07 8.37
N LEU A 450 -4.77 10.41 8.44
CA LEU A 450 -4.31 11.18 7.29
C LEU A 450 -2.91 10.75 6.84
N TYR A 451 -1.93 10.72 7.74
CA TYR A 451 -0.54 10.49 7.35
C TYR A 451 -0.31 9.09 6.78
N ASP A 452 -0.99 8.09 7.32
CA ASP A 452 -0.92 6.71 6.84
C ASP A 452 -1.54 6.56 5.44
N LEU A 453 -2.68 7.20 5.18
CA LEU A 453 -3.41 7.00 3.92
C LEU A 453 -3.11 8.05 2.84
N TYR A 454 -2.49 9.18 3.18
CA TYR A 454 -2.26 10.29 2.26
C TYR A 454 -1.51 9.89 0.98
N PRO A 455 -0.40 9.12 1.01
CA PRO A 455 0.32 8.76 -0.22
C PRO A 455 -0.57 8.03 -1.24
N TYR A 456 -1.40 7.11 -0.77
CA TYR A 456 -2.31 6.32 -1.60
C TYR A 456 -3.45 7.17 -2.17
N VAL A 457 -4.09 7.98 -1.32
CA VAL A 457 -5.20 8.86 -1.70
C VAL A 457 -4.74 9.93 -2.69
N TRP A 458 -3.53 10.47 -2.50
CA TRP A 458 -2.92 11.42 -3.41
C TRP A 458 -2.65 10.81 -4.79
N ASP A 459 -2.06 9.61 -4.84
CA ASP A 459 -1.72 8.93 -6.10
C ASP A 459 -2.97 8.57 -6.90
N VAL A 460 -4.00 7.98 -6.27
CA VAL A 460 -5.25 7.65 -6.96
C VAL A 460 -5.98 8.90 -7.43
N ARG A 461 -5.99 9.99 -6.66
CA ARG A 461 -6.58 11.27 -7.07
C ARG A 461 -5.92 11.78 -8.34
N ASN A 462 -4.59 11.83 -8.39
CA ASN A 462 -3.87 12.33 -9.57
C ASN A 462 -4.07 11.45 -10.79
N THR A 463 -4.05 10.12 -10.61
CA THR A 463 -4.32 9.15 -11.68
C THR A 463 -5.73 9.31 -12.23
N THR A 464 -6.72 9.48 -11.36
CA THR A 464 -8.12 9.71 -11.75
C THR A 464 -8.32 11.08 -12.43
N LEU A 465 -7.61 12.12 -12.00
CA LEU A 465 -7.65 13.43 -12.68
C LEU A 465 -7.10 13.35 -14.11
N LEU A 466 -6.00 12.60 -14.29
CA LEU A 466 -5.45 12.36 -15.62
C LEU A 466 -6.45 11.58 -16.50
N ALA A 467 -7.11 10.56 -15.95
CA ALA A 467 -8.14 9.80 -16.66
C ALA A 467 -9.35 10.69 -17.03
N LYS A 468 -9.82 11.54 -16.12
CA LYS A 468 -10.88 12.53 -16.37
C LYS A 468 -10.49 13.47 -17.49
N ALA A 469 -9.29 14.04 -17.44
CA ALA A 469 -8.79 14.95 -18.47
C ALA A 469 -8.70 14.24 -19.83
N PHE A 470 -8.20 13.00 -19.87
CA PHE A 470 -8.15 12.20 -21.09
C PHE A 470 -9.53 11.95 -21.70
N VAL A 471 -10.55 11.64 -20.90
CA VAL A 471 -11.92 11.48 -21.39
C VAL A 471 -12.48 12.79 -21.94
N LEU A 472 -12.23 13.92 -21.29
CA LEU A 472 -12.64 15.24 -21.79
C LEU A 472 -11.99 15.55 -23.14
N TRP A 473 -10.70 15.24 -23.27
CA TRP A 473 -9.97 15.40 -24.53
C TRP A 473 -10.60 14.58 -25.67
N LEU A 474 -11.00 13.34 -25.40
CA LEU A 474 -11.72 12.52 -26.39
C LEU A 474 -13.03 13.20 -26.84
N GLY A 475 -13.78 13.78 -25.90
CA GLY A 475 -15.08 14.44 -26.10
C GLY A 475 -15.03 15.73 -26.93
N GLU A 476 -14.06 16.59 -26.63
CA GLU A 476 -13.98 17.95 -27.17
C GLU A 476 -13.40 18.04 -28.59
N PHE A 477 -12.91 16.92 -29.15
CA PHE A 477 -12.63 16.82 -30.58
C PHE A 477 -13.86 17.07 -31.47
N SER A 478 -15.07 17.27 -30.92
CA SER A 478 -16.31 17.47 -31.69
C SER A 478 -16.81 18.93 -31.81
N LEU A 479 -16.24 19.91 -31.10
CA LEU A 479 -16.82 21.27 -31.02
C LEU A 479 -15.88 22.44 -31.35
N LEU A 480 -14.56 22.25 -31.44
CA LEU A 480 -13.61 23.36 -31.61
C LEU A 480 -12.72 23.16 -32.83
N SER A 481 -12.81 24.11 -33.78
CA SER A 481 -11.98 24.20 -34.98
C SER A 481 -10.53 24.62 -34.69
N SER A 482 -10.13 24.78 -33.42
CA SER A 482 -8.78 25.20 -33.05
C SER A 482 -8.29 24.54 -31.76
N PHE A 483 -7.18 23.82 -31.89
CA PHE A 483 -6.45 23.10 -30.83
C PHE A 483 -6.03 23.99 -29.65
N HIS A 484 -5.97 25.31 -29.85
CA HIS A 484 -5.50 26.30 -28.87
C HIS A 484 -6.46 26.54 -27.69
N GLN A 485 -7.78 26.40 -27.87
CA GLN A 485 -8.75 26.62 -26.79
C GLN A 485 -8.91 25.41 -25.85
N LEU A 486 -8.65 24.20 -26.36
CA LEU A 486 -8.69 22.95 -25.60
C LEU A 486 -7.62 22.92 -24.50
N LEU A 487 -6.42 23.34 -24.88
CA LEU A 487 -5.26 23.38 -23.99
C LEU A 487 -5.43 24.41 -22.88
N GLY A 488 -5.95 25.59 -23.18
CA GLY A 488 -6.28 26.60 -22.16
C GLY A 488 -7.22 26.11 -21.04
N ARG A 489 -8.05 25.09 -21.29
CA ARG A 489 -8.95 24.49 -20.29
C ARG A 489 -8.41 23.22 -19.63
N PHE A 490 -7.60 22.42 -20.34
CA PHE A 490 -6.81 21.33 -19.74
C PHE A 490 -5.94 21.83 -18.57
N MET A 491 -5.48 23.09 -18.69
CA MET A 491 -4.66 23.83 -17.74
C MET A 491 -5.34 24.34 -16.48
N LEU A 492 -6.66 24.49 -16.48
CA LEU A 492 -7.41 24.97 -15.32
C LEU A 492 -7.71 23.84 -14.33
N TYR A 493 -7.63 22.58 -14.75
CA TYR A 493 -7.96 21.41 -13.92
C TYR A 493 -6.73 20.69 -13.34
N LEU A 494 -5.53 20.90 -13.91
CA LEU A 494 -4.24 20.51 -13.32
C LEU A 494 -3.39 21.79 -13.20
N PRO A 495 -3.07 22.30 -12.00
CA PRO A 495 -2.41 23.60 -11.85
C PRO A 495 -0.95 23.67 -12.35
N LEU A 496 -0.47 22.72 -13.17
CA LEU A 496 0.97 22.41 -13.22
C LEU A 496 1.68 22.54 -14.58
N MET A 497 1.04 22.44 -15.77
CA MET A 497 1.80 22.46 -17.06
C MET A 497 1.03 22.75 -18.36
N LYS A 498 1.37 23.82 -19.09
CA LYS A 498 0.86 24.19 -20.45
C LYS A 498 1.64 23.45 -21.55
N LEU A 499 0.97 22.69 -22.41
CA LEU A 499 1.62 21.75 -23.34
C LEU A 499 1.10 21.85 -24.79
N PHE A 500 1.79 22.50 -25.72
CA PHE A 500 1.33 22.60 -27.13
C PHE A 500 2.07 21.63 -28.07
N HIS A 501 1.32 21.08 -29.03
CA HIS A 501 1.86 20.40 -30.21
C HIS A 501 1.25 21.04 -31.48
N LEU A 502 2.09 21.66 -32.31
CA LEU A 502 1.67 22.18 -33.62
C LEU A 502 2.05 21.18 -34.70
N PHE A 503 1.05 20.45 -35.25
CA PHE A 503 1.37 19.41 -36.25
C PHE A 503 1.72 19.96 -37.63
N GLN A 504 1.18 21.10 -38.08
CA GLN A 504 1.55 21.68 -39.37
C GLN A 504 1.09 23.13 -39.43
N LEU A 505 2.02 24.10 -39.46
CA LEU A 505 1.78 25.41 -40.11
C LEU A 505 3.01 26.32 -40.27
N GLN A 506 4.19 26.00 -39.75
CA GLN A 506 5.40 26.81 -39.98
C GLN A 506 6.61 25.98 -40.43
N LYS A 507 6.50 25.30 -41.58
CA LYS A 507 7.69 24.77 -42.28
C LYS A 507 8.62 25.88 -42.79
N ALA A 508 8.16 27.13 -42.82
CA ALA A 508 8.85 28.24 -43.47
C ALA A 508 10.00 28.87 -42.64
N THR A 509 10.19 28.47 -41.38
CA THR A 509 11.07 29.19 -40.44
C THR A 509 12.29 28.42 -39.95
N TYR A 510 12.35 27.09 -40.14
CA TYR A 510 13.41 26.24 -39.57
C TYR A 510 14.21 25.49 -40.64
N PRO A 511 15.51 25.23 -40.44
CA PRO A 511 16.34 24.49 -41.38
C PRO A 511 15.80 23.07 -41.62
N ASP A 512 15.80 22.61 -42.87
CA ASP A 512 15.40 21.24 -43.23
C ASP A 512 16.23 20.17 -42.49
N SER A 513 17.49 20.47 -42.16
CA SER A 513 18.35 19.59 -41.37
C SER A 513 17.85 19.38 -39.94
N LEU A 514 17.26 20.39 -39.29
CA LEU A 514 16.64 20.27 -37.98
C LEU A 514 15.39 19.40 -38.09
N LEU A 515 14.50 19.70 -39.04
CA LEU A 515 13.23 19.02 -39.23
C LEU A 515 13.37 17.56 -39.68
N TYR A 516 14.50 17.22 -40.32
CA TYR A 516 14.82 15.84 -40.68
C TYR A 516 15.04 14.95 -39.44
N HIS A 517 15.73 15.47 -38.42
CA HIS A 517 16.03 14.73 -37.18
C HIS A 517 14.96 14.93 -36.10
N PHE A 518 14.33 16.10 -36.06
CA PHE A 518 13.35 16.50 -35.05
C PHE A 518 12.08 17.02 -35.72
N PRO A 519 11.23 16.14 -36.28
CA PRO A 519 10.05 16.55 -37.05
C PRO A 519 8.92 17.14 -36.20
N SER A 520 9.04 17.15 -34.87
CA SER A 520 7.98 17.58 -33.96
C SER A 520 8.40 18.75 -33.07
N LEU A 521 7.72 19.90 -33.22
CA LEU A 521 7.84 21.01 -32.27
C LEU A 521 6.97 20.73 -31.04
N VAL A 522 7.54 20.90 -29.85
CA VAL A 522 6.87 20.74 -28.55
C VAL A 522 7.08 22.02 -27.75
N HIS A 523 6.00 22.60 -27.24
CA HIS A 523 6.07 23.73 -26.32
C HIS A 523 5.61 23.27 -24.94
N VAL A 524 6.44 23.49 -23.92
CA VAL A 524 6.13 23.11 -22.54
C VAL A 524 6.40 24.29 -21.63
N GLU A 525 5.35 24.79 -20.98
CA GLU A 525 5.43 25.82 -19.95
C GLU A 525 5.12 25.21 -18.58
N VAL A 526 6.06 25.32 -17.66
CA VAL A 526 5.95 24.99 -16.24
C VAL A 526 5.58 26.27 -15.50
N LEU A 527 4.48 26.23 -14.74
CA LEU A 527 4.04 27.40 -13.97
C LEU A 527 4.99 27.66 -12.78
N PRO A 528 5.23 28.93 -12.40
CA PRO A 528 6.18 29.28 -11.33
C PRO A 528 5.85 28.65 -9.96
N ASP A 529 4.58 28.31 -9.72
CA ASP A 529 4.08 27.81 -8.43
C ASP A 529 4.19 26.28 -8.26
N VAL A 530 4.91 25.59 -9.16
CA VAL A 530 5.09 24.13 -9.12
C VAL A 530 6.13 23.74 -8.06
N LEU A 531 5.67 23.27 -6.90
CA LEU A 531 6.54 22.79 -5.80
C LEU A 531 7.21 21.43 -6.09
N ASP A 532 6.65 20.59 -6.97
CA ASP A 532 7.21 19.28 -7.34
C ASP A 532 7.23 19.05 -8.86
N SER A 533 8.44 18.98 -9.44
CA SER A 533 8.68 18.75 -10.86
C SER A 533 8.44 17.31 -11.34
N SER A 534 8.17 16.36 -10.44
CA SER A 534 8.02 14.92 -10.77
C SER A 534 6.79 14.66 -11.64
N VAL A 535 5.66 15.28 -11.32
CA VAL A 535 4.39 15.18 -12.07
C VAL A 535 4.55 15.77 -13.47
N ALA A 536 5.19 16.94 -13.55
CA ALA A 536 5.47 17.59 -14.81
C ALA A 536 6.35 16.73 -15.72
N ARG A 537 7.37 16.08 -15.13
CA ARG A 537 8.25 15.15 -15.84
C ARG A 537 7.52 13.90 -16.33
N CYS A 538 6.60 13.36 -15.53
CA CYS A 538 5.79 12.21 -15.91
C CYS A 538 4.89 12.53 -17.10
N LEU A 539 4.16 13.65 -17.06
CA LEU A 539 3.31 14.13 -18.17
C LEU A 539 4.11 14.37 -19.45
N ALA A 540 5.24 15.06 -19.35
CA ALA A 540 6.14 15.27 -20.48
C ALA A 540 6.64 13.94 -21.04
N THR A 541 7.03 12.98 -20.18
CA THR A 541 7.47 11.65 -20.62
C THR A 541 6.37 10.88 -21.35
N CYS A 542 5.12 10.94 -20.86
CA CYS A 542 3.97 10.36 -21.54
C CYS A 542 3.72 10.98 -22.92
N LEU A 543 3.85 12.30 -23.06
CA LEU A 543 3.75 12.98 -24.36
C LEU A 543 4.83 12.48 -25.33
N LEU A 544 6.08 12.43 -24.89
CA LEU A 544 7.22 12.02 -25.72
C LEU A 544 7.04 10.57 -26.20
N LEU A 545 6.58 9.67 -25.32
CA LEU A 545 6.24 8.30 -25.70
C LEU A 545 5.09 8.23 -26.70
N ALA A 546 4.05 9.05 -26.53
CA ALA A 546 2.95 9.13 -27.48
C ALA A 546 3.43 9.61 -28.86
N LEU A 547 4.29 10.63 -28.91
CA LEU A 547 4.88 11.12 -30.16
C LEU A 547 5.71 10.03 -30.86
N LYS A 548 6.49 9.25 -30.10
CA LYS A 548 7.25 8.11 -30.61
C LYS A 548 6.35 7.07 -31.25
N VAL A 549 5.30 6.66 -30.55
CA VAL A 549 4.33 5.66 -31.03
C VAL A 549 3.59 6.15 -32.28
N ASN A 550 3.39 7.46 -32.41
CA ASN A 550 2.77 8.08 -33.59
C ASN A 550 3.78 8.41 -34.71
N GLY A 551 5.00 7.86 -34.66
CA GLY A 551 5.97 7.89 -35.76
C GLY A 551 6.90 9.10 -35.77
N SER A 552 6.91 9.92 -34.72
CA SER A 552 7.92 10.97 -34.57
C SER A 552 9.24 10.38 -34.08
N GLN A 553 10.33 10.76 -34.74
CA GLN A 553 11.69 10.25 -34.48
C GLN A 553 12.48 11.16 -33.53
N GLY A 554 12.00 12.39 -33.35
CA GLY A 554 12.63 13.41 -32.53
C GLY A 554 11.75 14.63 -32.36
N VAL A 555 11.98 15.35 -31.26
CA VAL A 555 11.28 16.57 -30.89
C VAL A 555 12.25 17.72 -30.66
N PHE A 556 11.79 18.94 -30.88
CA PHE A 556 12.53 20.16 -30.52
C PHE A 556 11.61 21.20 -29.86
N CYS A 557 12.20 22.15 -29.13
CA CYS A 557 11.53 23.28 -28.49
C CYS A 557 12.39 24.54 -28.55
N GLU A 558 11.76 25.72 -28.47
CA GLU A 558 12.42 27.02 -28.39
C GLU A 558 12.26 27.59 -26.98
N MET A 559 13.29 28.27 -26.48
CA MET A 559 13.23 28.98 -25.20
C MET A 559 14.21 30.13 -25.11
N LEU A 560 13.86 31.12 -24.28
CA LEU A 560 14.74 32.24 -23.96
C LEU A 560 15.93 31.77 -23.10
N PRO A 561 17.18 32.21 -23.38
CA PRO A 561 18.36 31.87 -22.59
C PRO A 561 18.26 32.25 -21.11
N THR A 562 17.41 33.23 -20.80
CA THR A 562 17.20 33.75 -19.44
C THR A 562 16.30 32.85 -18.59
N ASP A 563 15.63 31.86 -19.17
CA ASP A 563 14.70 30.97 -18.49
C ASP A 563 15.40 29.69 -17.96
N GLN A 564 16.18 29.85 -16.88
CA GLN A 564 16.98 28.74 -16.31
C GLN A 564 16.11 27.58 -15.79
N LEU A 565 14.88 27.85 -15.34
CA LEU A 565 13.97 26.83 -14.82
C LEU A 565 13.51 25.88 -15.93
N HIS A 566 13.10 26.42 -17.08
CA HIS A 566 12.74 25.60 -18.24
C HIS A 566 13.94 24.85 -18.81
N LEU A 567 15.10 25.50 -18.90
CA LEU A 567 16.33 24.88 -19.37
C LEU A 567 16.68 23.64 -18.53
N GLU A 568 16.71 23.78 -17.20
CA GLU A 568 16.96 22.64 -16.30
C GLU A 568 15.92 21.53 -16.42
N PHE A 569 14.64 21.88 -16.56
CA PHE A 569 13.56 20.92 -16.71
C PHE A 569 13.72 20.08 -17.99
N PHE A 570 13.97 20.72 -19.12
CA PHE A 570 14.17 20.06 -20.41
C PHE A 570 15.48 19.25 -20.46
N THR A 571 16.57 19.75 -19.85
CA THR A 571 17.82 18.97 -19.72
C THR A 571 17.63 17.72 -18.86
N LYS A 572 16.89 17.80 -17.75
CA LYS A 572 16.52 16.63 -16.92
C LYS A 572 15.61 15.65 -17.67
N LEU A 573 14.85 16.14 -18.65
CA LEU A 573 14.12 15.33 -19.62
C LEU A 573 15.00 14.84 -20.78
N GLY A 574 16.31 15.09 -20.79
CA GLY A 574 17.23 14.59 -21.82
C GLY A 574 17.20 15.34 -23.14
N PHE A 575 16.74 16.60 -23.15
CA PHE A 575 16.91 17.49 -24.30
C PHE A 575 18.32 18.10 -24.31
N LEU A 576 18.87 18.29 -25.50
CA LEU A 576 20.20 18.84 -25.75
C LEU A 576 20.09 20.11 -26.61
N GLU A 577 20.95 21.09 -26.37
CA GLU A 577 21.06 22.28 -27.22
C GLU A 577 21.53 21.90 -28.62
N ILE A 578 20.79 22.32 -29.64
CA ILE A 578 21.10 22.04 -31.06
C ILE A 578 21.81 23.24 -31.68
N PHE A 579 21.21 24.43 -31.61
CA PHE A 579 21.80 25.69 -32.08
C PHE A 579 21.07 26.91 -31.48
N ARG A 580 21.67 28.10 -31.62
CA ARG A 580 21.05 29.38 -31.30
C ARG A 580 20.55 30.05 -32.57
N SER A 581 19.29 30.50 -32.57
CA SER A 581 18.66 31.07 -33.76
C SER A 581 18.72 32.60 -33.73
N ASP A 582 19.36 33.22 -34.72
CA ASP A 582 19.36 34.70 -34.89
C ASP A 582 18.13 35.21 -35.67
N ALA A 583 17.18 34.33 -36.01
CA ALA A 583 16.29 34.56 -37.14
C ALA A 583 15.07 35.47 -36.87
N VAL A 584 14.64 35.71 -35.62
CA VAL A 584 13.48 36.57 -35.35
C VAL A 584 13.58 37.26 -33.97
N HIS A 585 14.21 38.43 -33.90
CA HIS A 585 14.13 39.44 -32.81
C HIS A 585 14.27 39.00 -31.33
N HIS A 586 14.55 37.73 -31.03
CA HIS A 586 14.84 37.16 -29.72
C HIS A 586 15.95 36.11 -29.88
N GLU A 587 16.98 36.15 -29.02
CA GLU A 587 18.09 35.20 -29.00
C GLU A 587 17.65 33.83 -28.45
N ASP A 588 16.72 33.15 -29.11
CA ASP A 588 16.16 31.90 -28.58
C ASP A 588 17.11 30.70 -28.78
N ILE A 589 17.18 29.84 -27.76
CA ILE A 589 17.91 28.56 -27.79
C ILE A 589 16.96 27.48 -28.27
N VAL A 590 17.40 26.69 -29.26
CA VAL A 590 16.68 25.50 -29.71
C VAL A 590 17.25 24.26 -29.03
N LEU A 591 16.42 23.57 -28.25
CA LEU A 591 16.75 22.26 -27.68
C LEU A 591 16.04 21.15 -28.44
N GLY A 592 16.62 19.96 -28.51
CA GLY A 592 15.92 18.79 -29.01
C GLY A 592 16.35 17.46 -28.40
N ARG A 593 15.50 16.47 -28.61
CA ARG A 593 15.61 15.12 -28.07
C ARG A 593 15.13 14.11 -29.10
N LEU A 594 15.92 13.07 -29.33
CA LEU A 594 15.49 11.90 -30.10
C LEU A 594 14.57 11.02 -29.24
N LEU A 595 13.53 10.45 -29.85
CA LEU A 595 12.45 9.74 -29.16
C LEU A 595 12.63 8.23 -29.05
#